data_AF-A0A7V5C5X9-F1
#
_entry.id   AF-A0A7V5C5X9-F1
#
_cell.length_a   1.000
_cell.length_b   1.000
_cell.length_c   1.000
_cell.angle_alpha   90.00
_cell.angle_beta   90.00
_cell.angle_gamma   90.00
#
_symmetry.space_group_name_H-M   'P 1'
#
loop_
_entity.id
_entity.type
_entity.pdbx_description
1 polymer ?
#
loop_
_entity_poly.entity_id
_entity_poly.type
_entity_poly.pdbx_seq_one_letter_code
_entity_poly.pdbx_strand_id
1 'polypeptide(L)'
;MKGIKTVSIALVLVMIFTGAALAGGFGRHHGGGHGGFGRHGMGGGMGLKALMHLDLSDTQKAEVAEVFTKYQEDREDVRNSIMTARENLFTAIHADEFSEAGVRQASQAVASVMEEGAVLKAKIVAEVKPILTPEQIALMKERRAKRTEKMKERREFKRSMHENWLQTESE
;
A
#
# COMPACT_ATOMS: atom_id res chain seq x y z
N MET A 1 -76.12 10.78 -8.71
CA MET A 1 -74.98 10.21 -7.97
C MET A 1 -74.17 9.38 -8.97
N LYS A 2 -72.93 9.79 -9.25
CA LYS A 2 -72.18 9.41 -10.46
C LYS A 2 -71.24 8.21 -10.18
N GLY A 3 -71.42 7.13 -10.95
CA GLY A 3 -70.38 6.29 -11.57
C GLY A 3 -69.38 5.55 -10.68
N ILE A 4 -69.63 4.26 -10.45
CA ILE A 4 -68.61 3.25 -10.09
C ILE A 4 -67.69 3.06 -11.30
N LYS A 5 -66.38 3.30 -11.13
CA LYS A 5 -65.34 2.90 -12.10
C LYS A 5 -64.40 1.92 -11.42
N THR A 6 -64.50 0.66 -11.85
CA THR A 6 -63.51 -0.40 -11.70
C THR A 6 -62.16 0.06 -12.26
N VAL A 7 -61.09 -0.01 -11.46
CA VAL A 7 -59.71 0.04 -11.95
C VAL A 7 -58.96 -1.16 -11.38
N SER A 8 -58.33 -1.86 -12.30
CA SER A 8 -57.76 -3.20 -12.21
C SER A 8 -56.47 -3.28 -11.38
N ILE A 9 -56.35 -4.39 -10.66
CA ILE A 9 -55.19 -5.30 -10.53
C ILE A 9 -53.81 -4.73 -10.90
N ALA A 10 -52.93 -4.64 -9.89
CA ALA A 10 -51.51 -4.95 -10.05
C ALA A 10 -50.95 -5.45 -8.71
N LEU A 11 -50.93 -6.76 -8.57
CA LEU A 11 -50.32 -7.51 -7.47
C LEU A 11 -48.85 -7.73 -7.84
N VAL A 12 -47.92 -6.94 -7.29
CA VAL A 12 -46.49 -7.15 -7.53
C VAL A 12 -45.93 -8.01 -6.41
N LEU A 13 -45.96 -9.32 -6.66
CA LEU A 13 -45.06 -10.29 -6.04
C LEU A 13 -43.68 -10.10 -6.64
N VAL A 14 -42.69 -9.70 -5.83
CA VAL A 14 -41.29 -10.04 -6.09
C VAL A 14 -40.74 -10.66 -4.83
N MET A 15 -40.82 -11.98 -4.80
CA MET A 15 -40.08 -12.82 -3.88
C MET A 15 -38.97 -13.49 -4.68
N ILE A 16 -37.81 -13.61 -4.04
CA ILE A 16 -36.86 -14.74 -4.09
C ILE A 16 -35.52 -14.57 -4.84
N PHE A 17 -34.49 -14.50 -3.97
CA PHE A 17 -33.16 -15.13 -4.00
C PHE A 17 -32.12 -14.67 -5.02
N THR A 18 -30.96 -14.25 -4.49
CA THR A 18 -29.83 -15.20 -4.34
C THR A 18 -28.96 -14.83 -3.14
N GLY A 19 -28.86 -15.75 -2.18
CA GLY A 19 -27.81 -15.73 -1.18
C GLY A 19 -26.52 -16.28 -1.77
N ALA A 20 -25.40 -15.59 -1.52
CA ALA A 20 -24.06 -16.16 -1.62
C ALA A 20 -23.33 -15.86 -0.32
N ALA A 21 -23.75 -16.55 0.76
CA ALA A 21 -22.86 -16.83 1.86
C ALA A 21 -21.88 -17.91 1.37
N LEU A 22 -20.80 -17.49 0.71
CA LEU A 22 -19.69 -18.40 0.43
C LEU A 22 -18.83 -18.50 1.69
N ALA A 23 -19.14 -19.54 2.46
CA ALA A 23 -18.15 -20.23 3.26
C ALA A 23 -17.07 -20.79 2.32
N GLY A 24 -15.92 -20.12 2.25
CA GLY A 24 -14.64 -20.73 1.91
C GLY A 24 -13.82 -20.70 3.21
N GLY A 25 -13.50 -21.82 3.85
CA GLY A 25 -12.71 -22.88 3.25
C GLY A 25 -11.27 -22.69 3.73
N PHE A 26 -11.01 -23.03 4.99
CA PHE A 26 -9.65 -23.23 5.47
C PHE A 26 -9.01 -24.35 4.65
N GLY A 27 -7.95 -24.01 3.92
CA GLY A 27 -6.97 -24.99 3.41
C GLY A 27 -6.86 -25.10 1.89
N ARG A 28 -5.85 -24.44 1.32
CA ARG A 28 -4.86 -25.13 0.47
C ARG A 28 -3.60 -24.29 0.26
N HIS A 29 -2.51 -24.78 0.85
CA HIS A 29 -1.15 -24.50 0.42
C HIS A 29 -0.93 -25.13 -0.97
N HIS A 30 -0.64 -24.30 -1.98
CA HIS A 30 0.08 -24.60 -3.23
C HIS A 30 0.55 -23.20 -3.72
N GLY A 31 1.82 -22.87 -3.92
CA GLY A 31 2.92 -23.65 -4.45
C GLY A 31 3.22 -23.19 -5.88
N GLY A 32 4.09 -22.17 -6.04
CA GLY A 32 4.82 -21.89 -7.28
C GLY A 32 4.24 -20.83 -8.21
N GLY A 33 4.82 -19.61 -8.17
CA GLY A 33 4.58 -18.56 -9.15
C GLY A 33 5.43 -17.33 -8.84
N HIS A 34 6.66 -17.28 -9.35
CA HIS A 34 7.51 -16.10 -9.32
C HIS A 34 6.88 -14.95 -10.13
N GLY A 35 6.16 -14.08 -9.44
CA GLY A 35 5.80 -12.73 -9.89
C GLY A 35 6.18 -11.76 -8.79
N GLY A 36 7.43 -11.30 -8.80
CA GLY A 36 8.02 -10.50 -7.74
C GLY A 36 7.34 -9.14 -7.56
N PHE A 37 6.25 -9.10 -6.81
CA PHE A 37 5.84 -7.90 -6.09
C PHE A 37 6.88 -7.66 -5.00
N GLY A 38 7.78 -6.74 -5.34
CA GLY A 38 9.07 -6.62 -4.72
C GLY A 38 9.03 -6.64 -3.19
N ARG A 39 9.88 -7.50 -2.66
CA ARG A 39 10.50 -7.44 -1.33
C ARG A 39 11.24 -6.11 -1.04
N HIS A 40 11.02 -5.08 -1.86
CA HIS A 40 11.36 -3.70 -1.63
C HIS A 40 10.15 -3.06 -0.98
N GLY A 41 10.12 -3.06 0.36
CA GLY A 41 9.12 -2.34 1.12
C GLY A 41 8.97 -0.92 0.56
N MET A 42 7.84 -0.65 -0.09
CA MET A 42 7.33 0.69 -0.39
C MET A 42 6.86 1.34 0.90
N GLY A 43 7.78 1.40 1.86
CA GLY A 43 7.81 2.36 2.93
C GLY A 43 9.13 3.08 2.72
N GLY A 44 9.12 4.19 1.97
CA GLY A 44 10.24 5.13 1.87
C GLY A 44 10.57 5.81 3.20
N GLY A 45 10.31 5.12 4.31
CA GLY A 45 10.72 5.35 5.69
C GLY A 45 12.21 5.55 5.79
N MET A 46 12.61 6.27 6.84
CA MET A 46 13.95 6.14 7.39
C MET A 46 14.06 4.71 7.94
N GLY A 47 14.21 3.72 7.06
CA GLY A 47 14.41 2.34 7.48
C GLY A 47 15.73 2.26 8.25
N LEU A 48 15.81 1.41 9.27
CA LEU A 48 17.04 1.20 10.06
C LEU A 48 18.30 1.09 9.17
N LYS A 49 18.20 0.43 8.01
CA LYS A 49 19.29 0.37 7.04
C LYS A 49 19.82 1.74 6.59
N ALA A 50 18.94 2.71 6.32
CA ALA A 50 19.36 4.04 5.92
C ALA A 50 20.09 4.80 7.04
N LEU A 51 19.71 4.55 8.30
CA LEU A 51 20.34 5.11 9.49
C LEU A 51 21.69 4.46 9.80
N MET A 52 21.77 3.14 9.70
CA MET A 52 23.01 2.39 9.94
C MET A 52 24.14 2.78 8.98
N HIS A 53 23.82 3.37 7.82
CA HIS A 53 24.83 3.88 6.90
C HIS A 53 25.31 5.31 7.20
N LEU A 54 24.81 5.99 8.24
CA LEU A 54 25.24 7.35 8.63
C LEU A 54 26.45 7.36 9.58
N ASP A 55 27.12 6.22 9.74
CA ASP A 55 28.28 6.06 10.63
C ASP A 55 28.00 6.59 12.04
N LEU A 56 26.91 6.08 12.64
CA LEU A 56 26.48 6.45 13.98
C LEU A 56 27.52 6.01 15.02
N SER A 57 27.77 6.85 16.03
CA SER A 57 28.53 6.44 17.22
C SER A 57 27.77 5.37 18.01
N ASP A 58 28.44 4.65 18.90
CA ASP A 58 27.78 3.61 19.69
C ASP A 58 26.69 4.17 20.61
N THR A 59 26.90 5.38 21.15
CA THR A 59 25.87 6.13 21.89
C THR A 59 24.67 6.45 21.01
N GLN A 60 24.89 6.99 19.80
CA GLN A 60 23.81 7.29 18.86
C GLN A 60 23.04 6.04 18.44
N LYS A 61 23.72 4.90 18.25
CA LYS A 61 23.05 3.62 17.95
C LYS A 61 22.13 3.18 19.07
N ALA A 62 22.57 3.30 20.33
CA ALA A 62 21.76 2.94 21.49
C ALA A 62 20.50 3.82 21.58
N GLU A 63 20.65 5.14 21.49
CA GLU A 63 19.52 6.08 21.53
C GLU A 63 18.54 5.84 20.37
N VAL A 64 19.06 5.61 19.15
CA VAL A 64 18.22 5.27 17.99
C VAL A 64 17.50 3.93 18.20
N ALA A 65 18.16 2.93 18.79
CA ALA A 65 17.54 1.64 19.08
C ALA A 65 16.37 1.79 20.07
N GLU A 66 16.52 2.61 21.12
CA GLU A 66 15.44 2.91 22.07
C GLU A 66 14.22 3.53 21.38
N VAL A 67 14.42 4.49 20.46
CA VAL A 67 13.33 5.06 19.65
C VAL A 67 12.64 3.98 18.81
N PHE A 68 13.40 3.07 18.21
CA PHE A 68 12.79 2.00 17.41
C PHE A 68 12.06 0.95 18.25
N THR A 69 12.56 0.63 19.43
CA THR A 69 11.90 -0.27 20.39
C THR A 69 10.59 0.35 20.87
N LYS A 70 10.59 1.65 21.20
CA LYS A 70 9.39 2.40 21.61
C LYS A 70 8.24 2.30 20.59
N TYR A 71 8.57 2.31 19.29
CA TYR A 71 7.58 2.23 18.20
C TYR A 71 7.50 0.84 17.56
N GLN A 72 8.01 -0.21 18.18
CA GLN A 72 8.09 -1.52 17.53
C GLN A 72 6.71 -2.07 17.18
N GLU A 73 5.80 -2.12 18.16
CA GLU A 73 4.43 -2.65 17.97
C GLU A 73 3.66 -1.82 16.94
N ASP A 74 3.60 -0.50 17.10
CA ASP A 74 2.97 0.41 16.14
C ASP A 74 3.47 0.19 14.70
N ARG A 75 4.78 -0.06 14.52
CA ARG A 75 5.37 -0.30 13.20
C ARG A 75 4.99 -1.66 12.64
N GLU A 76 4.90 -2.68 13.47
CA GLU A 76 4.45 -4.02 13.08
C GLU A 76 2.98 -3.99 12.66
N ASP A 77 2.13 -3.35 13.45
CA ASP A 77 0.70 -3.20 13.18
C ASP A 77 0.44 -2.44 11.88
N VAL A 78 1.03 -1.24 11.73
CA VAL A 78 0.90 -0.46 10.48
C VAL A 78 1.42 -1.26 9.28
N ARG A 79 2.54 -1.98 9.44
CA ARG A 79 3.10 -2.79 8.35
C ARG A 79 2.13 -3.90 7.94
N ASN A 80 1.57 -4.62 8.90
CA ASN A 80 0.62 -5.70 8.65
C ASN A 80 -0.64 -5.16 7.97
N SER A 81 -1.19 -4.06 8.48
CA SER A 81 -2.36 -3.39 7.89
C SER A 81 -2.10 -2.93 6.45
N ILE A 82 -0.92 -2.38 6.13
CA ILE A 82 -0.55 -2.01 4.75
C ILE A 82 -0.48 -3.25 3.85
N MET A 83 0.09 -4.36 4.35
CA MET A 83 0.17 -5.60 3.58
C MET A 83 -1.22 -6.13 3.27
N THR A 84 -2.08 -6.27 4.27
CA THR A 84 -3.47 -6.73 4.09
C THR A 84 -4.27 -5.81 3.17
N ALA A 85 -4.19 -4.49 3.34
CA ALA A 85 -4.91 -3.55 2.47
C ALA A 85 -4.47 -3.66 1.00
N ARG A 86 -3.17 -3.89 0.75
CA ARG A 86 -2.63 -4.09 -0.61
C ARG A 86 -3.05 -5.43 -1.20
N GLU A 87 -3.10 -6.50 -0.40
CA GLU A 87 -3.60 -7.81 -0.83
C GLU A 87 -5.08 -7.73 -1.22
N ASN A 88 -5.89 -6.98 -0.46
CA ASN A 88 -7.28 -6.74 -0.79
C ASN A 88 -7.44 -5.93 -2.09
N LEU A 89 -6.65 -4.87 -2.27
CA LEU A 89 -6.63 -4.11 -3.53
C LEU A 89 -6.19 -4.98 -4.70
N PHE A 90 -5.16 -5.82 -4.51
CA PHE A 90 -4.70 -6.74 -5.54
C PHE A 90 -5.80 -7.72 -5.94
N THR A 91 -6.48 -8.32 -4.96
CA THR A 91 -7.63 -9.21 -5.19
C THR A 91 -8.75 -8.50 -5.95
N ALA A 92 -9.11 -7.27 -5.55
CA ALA A 92 -10.15 -6.50 -6.24
C ALA A 92 -9.81 -6.17 -7.70
N ILE A 93 -8.53 -5.93 -8.01
CA ILE A 93 -8.06 -5.65 -9.38
C ILE A 93 -8.07 -6.91 -10.25
N HIS A 94 -7.82 -8.09 -9.66
CA HIS A 94 -7.70 -9.37 -10.38
C HIS A 94 -8.95 -10.26 -10.20
N ALA A 95 -10.09 -9.67 -9.80
CA ALA A 95 -11.36 -10.38 -9.77
C ALA A 95 -11.79 -10.78 -11.19
N ASP A 96 -12.52 -11.88 -11.31
CA ASP A 96 -13.01 -12.39 -12.60
C ASP A 96 -13.89 -11.36 -13.32
N GLU A 97 -14.70 -10.61 -12.56
CA GLU A 97 -15.52 -9.50 -13.04
C GLU A 97 -15.00 -8.16 -12.53
N PHE A 98 -14.86 -7.20 -13.43
CA PHE A 98 -14.43 -5.85 -13.07
C PHE A 98 -15.52 -5.12 -12.27
N SER A 99 -15.15 -4.61 -11.10
CA SER A 99 -15.98 -3.72 -10.29
C SER A 99 -15.22 -2.44 -9.94
N GLU A 100 -15.58 -1.34 -10.62
CA GLU A 100 -14.98 -0.03 -10.34
C GLU A 100 -15.20 0.39 -8.87
N ALA A 101 -16.41 0.18 -8.35
CA ALA A 101 -16.74 0.50 -6.98
C ALA A 101 -15.89 -0.30 -5.97
N GLY A 102 -15.68 -1.59 -6.21
CA GLY A 102 -14.85 -2.45 -5.38
C GLY A 102 -13.38 -2.02 -5.38
N VAL A 103 -12.83 -1.71 -6.56
CA VAL A 103 -11.44 -1.22 -6.68
C VAL A 103 -11.27 0.14 -5.97
N ARG A 104 -12.23 1.07 -6.13
CA ARG A 104 -12.19 2.37 -5.44
C ARG A 104 -12.24 2.20 -3.92
N GLN A 105 -13.12 1.34 -3.41
CA GLN A 105 -13.22 1.05 -1.98
C GLN A 105 -11.92 0.45 -1.42
N ALA A 106 -11.36 -0.56 -2.09
CA ALA A 106 -10.10 -1.17 -1.67
C ALA A 106 -8.93 -0.16 -1.74
N SER A 107 -8.92 0.72 -2.73
CA SER A 107 -7.92 1.78 -2.84
C SER A 107 -8.03 2.81 -1.71
N GLN A 108 -9.24 3.18 -1.29
CA GLN A 108 -9.46 4.07 -0.14
C GLN A 108 -8.95 3.43 1.16
N ALA A 109 -9.16 2.12 1.34
CA ALA A 109 -8.61 1.40 2.50
C ALA A 109 -7.07 1.45 2.52
N VAL A 110 -6.41 1.27 1.37
CA VAL A 110 -4.94 1.43 1.27
C VAL A 110 -4.53 2.86 1.64
N ALA A 111 -5.24 3.88 1.15
CA ALA A 111 -4.92 5.27 1.44
C ALA A 111 -4.99 5.58 2.94
N SER A 112 -6.04 5.12 3.63
CA SER A 112 -6.23 5.32 5.08
C SER A 112 -5.06 4.77 5.89
N VAL A 113 -4.62 3.53 5.63
CA VAL A 113 -3.50 2.94 6.38
C VAL A 113 -2.16 3.59 6.01
N MET A 114 -2.00 4.03 4.75
CA MET A 114 -0.80 4.75 4.34
C MET A 114 -0.66 6.11 5.03
N GLU A 115 -1.77 6.78 5.36
CA GLU A 115 -1.79 8.01 6.15
C GLU A 115 -1.22 7.76 7.55
N GLU A 116 -1.74 6.76 8.27
CA GLU A 116 -1.27 6.37 9.60
C GLU A 116 0.24 6.05 9.58
N GLY A 117 0.69 5.29 8.58
CA GLY A 117 2.10 4.98 8.42
C GLY A 117 2.97 6.19 8.10
N ALA A 118 2.45 7.19 7.40
CA ALA A 118 3.16 8.45 7.17
C ALA A 118 3.33 9.25 8.47
N VAL A 119 2.29 9.31 9.31
CA VAL A 119 2.32 9.96 10.62
C VAL A 119 3.29 9.25 11.57
N LEU A 120 3.22 7.91 11.68
CA LEU A 120 4.14 7.13 12.51
C LEU A 120 5.60 7.34 12.12
N LYS A 121 5.88 7.33 10.81
CA LYS A 121 7.21 7.63 10.29
C LYS A 121 7.66 9.04 10.65
N ALA A 122 6.78 10.04 10.59
CA ALA A 122 7.11 11.41 10.96
C ALA A 122 7.47 11.52 12.45
N LYS A 123 6.74 10.83 13.34
CA LYS A 123 7.05 10.75 14.78
C LYS A 123 8.46 10.17 15.01
N ILE A 124 8.76 9.02 14.41
CA ILE A 124 10.08 8.39 14.52
C ILE A 124 11.19 9.33 14.01
N VAL A 125 10.99 9.98 12.86
CA VAL A 125 11.99 10.93 12.32
C VAL A 125 12.19 12.12 13.25
N ALA A 126 11.12 12.63 13.88
CA ALA A 126 11.21 13.75 14.82
C ALA A 126 12.03 13.41 16.07
N GLU A 127 11.96 12.16 16.55
CA GLU A 127 12.73 11.69 17.71
C GLU A 127 14.17 11.28 17.35
N VAL A 128 14.40 10.76 16.13
CA VAL A 128 15.75 10.37 15.69
C VAL A 128 16.59 11.57 15.26
N LYS A 129 15.99 12.58 14.62
CA LYS A 129 16.75 13.70 14.04
C LYS A 129 17.63 14.46 15.05
N PRO A 130 17.21 14.71 16.31
CA PRO A 130 18.05 15.36 17.32
C PRO A 130 19.27 14.56 17.77
N ILE A 131 19.26 13.23 17.58
CA ILE A 131 20.39 12.33 17.92
C ILE A 131 21.55 12.49 16.91
N LEU A 132 21.23 12.94 15.69
CA LEU A 132 22.18 13.03 14.59
C LEU A 132 22.94 14.35 14.58
N THR A 133 24.20 14.31 14.16
CA THR A 133 24.97 15.54 13.93
C THR A 133 24.47 16.29 12.69
N PRO A 134 24.75 17.61 12.57
CA PRO A 134 24.42 18.37 11.36
C PRO A 134 24.97 17.74 10.07
N GLU A 135 26.19 17.18 10.12
CA GLU A 135 26.84 16.51 8.99
C GLU A 135 26.10 15.23 8.60
N GLN A 136 25.68 14.42 9.57
CA GLN A 136 24.88 13.21 9.33
C GLN A 136 23.51 13.55 8.73
N ILE A 137 22.88 14.64 9.18
CA ILE A 137 21.63 15.14 8.60
C ILE A 137 21.84 15.60 7.15
N ALA A 138 22.93 16.29 6.85
CA ALA A 138 23.28 16.71 5.49
C ALA A 138 23.50 15.49 4.58
N LEU A 139 24.27 14.49 5.03
CA LEU A 139 24.50 13.24 4.33
C LEU A 139 23.20 12.47 4.06
N MET A 140 22.27 12.45 5.02
CA MET A 140 20.95 11.85 4.81
C MET A 140 20.17 12.55 3.70
N LYS A 141 20.18 13.90 3.66
CA LYS A 141 19.49 14.68 2.61
C LYS A 141 20.08 14.41 1.24
N GLU A 142 21.40 14.42 1.12
CA GLU A 142 22.12 14.11 -0.12
C GLU A 142 21.76 12.71 -0.64
N ARG A 143 21.83 11.69 0.23
CA ARG A 143 21.47 10.32 -0.13
C ARG A 143 20.01 10.17 -0.51
N ARG A 144 19.10 10.96 0.10
CA ARG A 144 17.70 11.02 -0.32
C ARG A 144 17.57 11.57 -1.73
N ALA A 145 18.25 12.68 -2.05
CA ALA A 145 18.27 13.25 -3.40
C ALA A 145 18.82 12.26 -4.43
N LYS A 146 19.96 11.62 -4.16
CA LYS A 146 20.56 10.61 -5.04
C LYS A 146 19.64 9.41 -5.29
N ARG A 147 18.90 8.96 -4.27
CA ARG A 147 17.89 7.91 -4.45
C ARG A 147 16.73 8.38 -5.32
N THR A 148 16.28 9.62 -5.16
CA THR A 148 15.23 10.21 -5.99
C THR A 148 15.65 10.29 -7.45
N GLU A 149 16.88 10.72 -7.75
CA GLU A 149 17.39 10.75 -9.14
C GLU A 149 17.47 9.35 -9.75
N LYS A 150 18.05 8.36 -9.03
CA LYS A 150 18.05 6.96 -9.50
C LYS A 150 16.65 6.40 -9.74
N MET A 151 15.66 6.81 -8.95
CA MET A 151 14.27 6.42 -9.16
C MET A 151 13.68 7.05 -10.42
N LYS A 152 14.02 8.31 -10.74
CA LYS A 152 13.62 8.98 -11.98
C LYS A 152 14.23 8.29 -13.19
N GLU A 153 15.55 8.08 -13.19
CA GLU A 153 16.27 7.36 -14.26
C GLU A 153 15.63 5.99 -14.53
N ARG A 154 15.35 5.22 -13.47
CA ARG A 154 14.68 3.92 -13.61
C ARG A 154 13.27 4.04 -14.17
N ARG A 155 12.53 5.10 -13.82
CA ARG A 155 11.18 5.35 -14.36
C ARG A 155 11.24 5.70 -15.85
N GLU A 156 12.20 6.51 -16.24
CA GLU A 156 12.42 6.91 -17.63
C GLU A 156 12.85 5.72 -18.49
N PHE A 157 13.79 4.91 -18.01
CA PHE A 157 14.18 3.66 -18.65
C PHE A 157 13.00 2.72 -18.85
N LYS A 158 12.16 2.53 -17.82
CA LYS A 158 10.95 1.70 -17.95
C LYS A 158 9.95 2.27 -18.96
N ARG A 159 9.80 3.59 -19.00
CA ARG A 159 8.93 4.28 -19.97
C ARG A 159 9.45 4.06 -21.39
N SER A 160 10.74 4.26 -21.65
CA SER A 160 11.32 4.08 -22.98
C SER A 160 11.20 2.63 -23.47
N MET A 161 11.37 1.64 -22.57
CA MET A 161 11.16 0.23 -22.90
C MET A 161 9.71 -0.05 -23.33
N HIS A 162 8.74 0.57 -22.67
CA HIS A 162 7.32 0.42 -23.00
C HIS A 162 6.97 1.10 -24.33
N GLU A 163 7.46 2.33 -24.54
CA GLU A 163 7.28 3.08 -25.79
C GLU A 163 7.87 2.33 -26.98
N ASN A 164 9.09 1.80 -26.84
CA ASN A 164 9.72 1.00 -27.88
C ASN A 164 8.93 -0.27 -28.21
N TRP A 165 8.43 -0.99 -27.19
CA TRP A 165 7.60 -2.18 -27.41
C TRP A 165 6.29 -1.87 -28.16
N LEU A 166 5.63 -0.75 -27.81
CA LEU A 166 4.42 -0.31 -28.52
C LEU A 166 4.71 0.03 -30.00
N GLN A 167 5.86 0.62 -30.28
CA GLN A 167 6.26 0.95 -31.65
C GLN A 167 6.53 -0.32 -32.48
N THR A 168 7.27 -1.28 -31.93
CA THR A 168 7.60 -2.54 -32.65
C THR A 168 6.39 -3.41 -32.96
N GLU A 169 5.32 -3.35 -32.17
CA GLU A 169 4.07 -4.09 -32.43
C GLU A 169 3.10 -3.34 -33.35
N SER A 170 3.39 -2.08 -33.68
CA SER A 170 2.56 -1.22 -34.53
C SER A 170 3.00 -1.12 -35.99
N GLU A 171 4.17 -1.69 -36.32
CA GLU A 171 4.75 -1.80 -37.67
C GLU A 171 4.52 -3.19 -38.26
#